data_AF-A0A0C9ZDM9-F1
#
_entry.id   AF-A0A0C9ZDM9-F1
#
_cell.length_a   1.000
_cell.length_b   1.000
_cell.length_c   1.000
_cell.angle_alpha   90.00
_cell.angle_beta   90.00
_cell.angle_gamma   90.00
#
_symmetry.space_group_name_H-M   'P 1'
#
loop_
_entity.id
_entity.type
_entity.pdbx_description
1 polymer ?
#
loop_
_entity_poly.entity_id
_entity_poly.type
_entity_poly.pdbx_seq_one_letter_code
_entity_poly.pdbx_strand_id
1 'polypeptide(L)'
;MPTTRLSESLESGLSSAFSSAIMSFSMPVMLGERSWSSKWPEEMPRWLQHGRRTDSYTASSIRTISIAGLTIDYDRMHSWTFFDPHHICNHSDQEGRYAYNQQPNMILYARRALLDALTPLIGAGIALRNKGVQRGWADNVSDETISKWRAAGIKEVGSTMNQVTESTCASEYGIALHRGLALRHVDPSDQPTIFQPLLDMMENHRLGFHVTFRKLAFFRLRILRGEVDSGATALEGFIAELLGGTPEPERLDAGRATEEWLAWLDTYAARIDSEKTSGE
;
A
#
# COMPACT_ATOMS: atom_id res chain seq x y z
N MET A 1 -5.13 25.37 31.25
CA MET A 1 -5.73 24.66 30.10
C MET A 1 -5.36 23.18 30.19
N PRO A 2 -6.31 22.23 30.16
CA PRO A 2 -6.02 20.80 30.13
C PRO A 2 -6.75 20.09 28.97
N THR A 3 -6.28 20.27 27.74
CA THR A 3 -6.93 19.70 26.53
C THR A 3 -6.38 18.34 26.08
N THR A 4 -5.15 17.99 26.43
CA THR A 4 -4.47 16.78 25.93
C THR A 4 -4.88 15.46 26.59
N ARG A 5 -5.40 15.47 27.83
CA ARG A 5 -5.83 14.21 28.50
C ARG A 5 -7.17 13.65 28.04
N LEU A 6 -7.96 14.40 27.25
CA LEU A 6 -9.27 13.95 26.78
C LEU A 6 -9.18 13.13 25.48
N SER A 7 -8.22 13.43 24.60
CA SER A 7 -8.01 12.66 23.36
C SER A 7 -7.51 11.24 23.65
N GLU A 8 -6.48 11.08 24.48
CA GLU A 8 -5.93 9.75 24.85
C GLU A 8 -6.99 8.85 25.54
N SER A 9 -7.87 9.47 26.33
CA SER A 9 -8.99 8.80 27.01
C SER A 9 -10.09 8.36 26.02
N LEU A 10 -10.33 9.16 24.97
CA LEU A 10 -11.23 8.79 23.87
C LEU A 10 -10.64 7.67 23.03
N GLU A 11 -9.38 7.75 22.58
CA GLU A 11 -8.72 6.72 21.76
C GLU A 11 -8.64 5.36 22.47
N SER A 12 -8.28 5.35 23.75
CA SER A 12 -8.28 4.13 24.56
C SER A 12 -9.69 3.58 24.82
N GLY A 13 -10.67 4.45 25.05
CA GLY A 13 -12.08 4.08 25.15
C GLY A 13 -12.63 3.44 23.86
N LEU A 14 -12.35 4.05 22.70
CA LEU A 14 -12.73 3.58 21.36
C LEU A 14 -12.13 2.20 21.06
N SER A 15 -10.85 1.98 21.36
CA SER A 15 -10.20 0.67 21.20
C SER A 15 -10.89 -0.42 22.04
N SER A 16 -11.33 -0.10 23.28
CA SER A 16 -12.06 -1.04 24.14
C SER A 16 -13.45 -1.41 23.59
N ALA A 17 -14.20 -0.43 23.08
CA ALA A 17 -15.53 -0.63 22.51
C ALA A 17 -15.46 -1.48 21.22
N PHE A 18 -14.49 -1.17 20.36
CA PHE A 18 -14.31 -1.85 19.08
C PHE A 18 -13.80 -3.30 19.27
N SER A 19 -12.94 -3.56 20.27
CA SER A 19 -12.57 -4.93 20.66
C SER A 19 -13.75 -5.71 21.27
N SER A 20 -14.51 -5.13 22.21
CA SER A 20 -15.55 -5.87 22.94
C SER A 20 -16.76 -6.24 22.09
N ALA A 21 -17.00 -5.56 20.96
CA ALA A 21 -18.07 -5.94 20.02
C ALA A 21 -17.66 -7.13 19.11
N ILE A 22 -16.36 -7.25 18.80
CA ILE A 22 -15.85 -8.24 17.82
C ILE A 22 -15.43 -9.55 18.52
N MET A 23 -14.89 -9.48 19.74
CA MET A 23 -14.47 -10.67 20.51
C MET A 23 -15.59 -11.69 20.83
N SER A 24 -16.86 -11.35 20.62
CA SER A 24 -18.01 -12.24 20.90
C SER A 24 -18.32 -13.22 19.75
N PHE A 25 -17.65 -13.13 18.59
CA PHE A 25 -17.90 -14.01 17.44
C PHE A 25 -16.61 -14.55 16.79
N SER A 26 -16.29 -15.80 17.12
CA SER A 26 -15.29 -16.71 16.51
C SER A 26 -13.89 -16.80 17.16
N MET A 27 -13.47 -18.06 17.38
CA MET A 27 -12.12 -18.57 17.71
C MET A 27 -11.46 -18.20 19.07
N PRO A 28 -11.32 -19.15 20.03
CA PRO A 28 -10.72 -18.91 21.35
C PRO A 28 -9.18 -18.88 21.43
N VAL A 29 -8.43 -18.87 20.32
CA VAL A 29 -6.96 -19.05 20.32
C VAL A 29 -6.25 -17.83 19.74
N MET A 30 -5.87 -16.89 20.62
CA MET A 30 -4.71 -15.97 20.53
C MET A 30 -4.73 -15.00 21.73
N LEU A 31 -4.76 -15.52 22.96
CA LEU A 31 -4.63 -14.71 24.18
C LEU A 31 -3.15 -14.36 24.41
N GLY A 32 -2.72 -13.17 24.00
CA GLY A 32 -1.30 -12.80 24.17
C GLY A 32 -0.87 -11.38 23.84
N GLU A 33 -1.66 -10.56 23.10
CA GLU A 33 -1.27 -9.17 22.84
C GLU A 33 -2.43 -8.24 22.48
N ARG A 34 -2.15 -6.93 22.37
CA ARG A 34 -3.15 -5.85 22.31
C ARG A 34 -4.06 -5.94 21.07
N SER A 35 -5.37 -5.92 21.32
CA SER A 35 -6.44 -5.40 20.44
C SER A 35 -6.26 -5.66 18.93
N TRP A 36 -6.80 -6.79 18.45
CA TRP A 36 -6.93 -7.10 17.02
C TRP A 36 -7.57 -5.93 16.24
N SER A 37 -8.57 -5.28 16.86
CA SER A 37 -9.35 -4.21 16.25
C SER A 37 -8.56 -2.92 16.00
N SER A 38 -7.40 -2.72 16.65
CA SER A 38 -6.46 -1.64 16.31
C SER A 38 -5.43 -2.01 15.24
N LYS A 39 -5.11 -3.31 15.03
CA LYS A 39 -4.15 -3.75 13.99
C LYS A 39 -4.81 -3.89 12.61
N TRP A 40 -6.09 -4.29 12.55
CA TRP A 40 -6.84 -4.49 11.30
C TRP A 40 -6.80 -3.31 10.29
N PRO A 41 -6.89 -2.03 10.72
CA PRO A 41 -6.71 -0.89 9.81
C PRO A 41 -5.34 -0.84 9.10
N GLU A 42 -4.27 -1.34 9.74
CA GLU A 42 -2.89 -1.30 9.22
C GLU A 42 -2.49 -2.49 8.36
N GLU A 43 -2.96 -3.71 8.69
CA GLU A 43 -2.46 -4.93 8.03
C GLU A 43 -2.90 -5.07 6.56
N MET A 44 -4.07 -4.53 6.19
CA MET A 44 -4.57 -4.68 4.80
C MET A 44 -3.99 -3.66 3.80
N PRO A 45 -3.56 -2.45 4.19
CA PRO A 45 -2.70 -1.62 3.36
C PRO A 45 -1.26 -2.15 3.30
N ARG A 46 -0.74 -2.77 4.36
CA ARG A 46 0.50 -3.57 4.27
C ARG A 46 0.39 -4.69 3.24
N TRP A 47 -0.74 -5.40 3.23
CA TRP A 47 -1.02 -6.45 2.23
C TRP A 47 -0.96 -5.95 0.78
N LEU A 48 -1.59 -4.81 0.48
CA LEU A 48 -1.50 -4.12 -0.81
C LEU A 48 -0.06 -3.96 -1.27
N GLN A 49 0.79 -3.47 -0.37
CA GLN A 49 2.19 -3.17 -0.68
C GLN A 49 3.09 -4.41 -0.61
N HIS A 50 2.63 -5.52 -0.05
CA HIS A 50 3.25 -6.82 -0.26
C HIS A 50 2.98 -7.33 -1.68
N GLY A 51 1.73 -7.28 -2.15
CA GLY A 51 1.38 -7.70 -3.52
C GLY A 51 2.11 -6.88 -4.61
N ARG A 52 2.19 -5.54 -4.42
CA ARG A 52 2.98 -4.63 -5.26
C ARG A 52 4.50 -4.77 -5.16
N ARG A 53 5.00 -5.60 -4.24
CA ARG A 53 6.45 -5.85 -4.02
C ARG A 53 6.89 -7.21 -4.55
N THR A 54 5.96 -8.15 -4.75
CA THR A 54 6.22 -9.51 -5.25
C THR A 54 5.59 -9.76 -6.63
N ASP A 55 5.17 -8.71 -7.33
CA ASP A 55 4.41 -8.74 -8.59
C ASP A 55 3.31 -9.81 -8.63
N SER A 56 2.57 -9.91 -7.50
CA SER A 56 1.58 -10.96 -7.23
C SER A 56 0.19 -10.36 -7.14
N TYR A 57 -0.52 -10.35 -8.27
CA TYR A 57 -1.73 -9.54 -8.46
C TYR A 57 -3.01 -10.36 -8.48
N THR A 58 -3.83 -10.27 -7.42
CA THR A 58 -5.16 -10.92 -7.37
C THR A 58 -6.24 -10.12 -8.09
N ALA A 59 -7.24 -10.81 -8.62
CA ALA A 59 -8.53 -10.22 -8.98
C ALA A 59 -9.31 -9.83 -7.70
N SER A 60 -8.90 -8.72 -7.07
CA SER A 60 -9.28 -8.25 -5.73
C SER A 60 -10.76 -7.85 -5.57
N SER A 61 -11.68 -8.82 -5.69
CA SER A 61 -13.08 -8.64 -5.33
C SER A 61 -13.29 -8.62 -3.81
N ILE A 62 -14.45 -8.15 -3.35
CA ILE A 62 -14.82 -8.19 -1.92
C ILE A 62 -14.80 -9.62 -1.31
N ARG A 63 -14.87 -10.67 -2.15
CA ARG A 63 -14.83 -12.07 -1.71
C ARG A 63 -13.41 -12.63 -1.56
N THR A 64 -12.42 -12.00 -2.17
CA THR A 64 -11.01 -12.43 -2.19
C THR A 64 -10.13 -11.57 -1.27
N ILE A 65 -10.76 -10.83 -0.36
CA ILE A 65 -10.11 -9.94 0.60
C ILE A 65 -10.31 -10.54 1.99
N SER A 66 -9.23 -11.08 2.58
CA SER A 66 -9.28 -11.75 3.88
C SER A 66 -9.42 -10.75 5.03
N ILE A 67 -10.27 -11.08 6.01
CA ILE A 67 -10.41 -10.36 7.29
C ILE A 67 -9.11 -10.42 8.13
N ALA A 68 -8.13 -11.26 7.75
CA ALA A 68 -6.79 -11.29 8.35
C ALA A 68 -5.73 -10.47 7.57
N GLY A 69 -6.08 -9.81 6.45
CA GLY A 69 -5.12 -9.09 5.61
C GLY A 69 -4.19 -10.01 4.81
N LEU A 70 -4.66 -11.23 4.51
CA LEU A 70 -3.91 -12.25 3.76
C LEU A 70 -4.39 -12.31 2.31
N THR A 71 -3.46 -12.59 1.39
CA THR A 71 -3.79 -13.00 0.01
C THR A 71 -4.57 -14.31 0.06
N ILE A 72 -5.71 -14.37 -0.62
CA ILE A 72 -6.53 -15.57 -0.81
C ILE A 72 -7.05 -15.60 -2.25
N ASP A 73 -7.53 -16.77 -2.70
CA ASP A 73 -8.09 -16.97 -4.05
C ASP A 73 -7.08 -16.66 -5.17
N TYR A 74 -6.11 -17.58 -5.34
CA TYR A 74 -4.91 -17.39 -6.16
C TYR A 74 -5.15 -17.61 -7.67
N ASP A 75 -6.36 -18.02 -8.07
CA ASP A 75 -6.72 -18.57 -9.39
C ASP A 75 -6.47 -17.64 -10.61
N ARG A 76 -6.16 -16.35 -10.39
CA ARG A 76 -6.00 -15.35 -11.47
C ARG A 76 -4.82 -14.39 -11.24
N MET A 77 -3.68 -14.90 -10.77
CA MET A 77 -2.46 -14.11 -10.60
C MET A 77 -1.44 -14.31 -11.73
N HIS A 78 -0.96 -13.20 -12.29
CA HIS A 78 0.11 -13.14 -13.29
C HIS A 78 1.05 -11.96 -12.98
N SER A 79 2.35 -12.12 -13.25
CA SER A 79 3.37 -11.07 -13.08
C SER A 79 3.69 -10.38 -14.42
N TRP A 80 4.07 -9.10 -14.36
CA TRP A 80 4.19 -8.24 -15.56
C TRP A 80 5.61 -8.29 -16.16
N THR A 81 5.72 -8.64 -17.45
CA THR A 81 7.02 -8.73 -18.15
C THR A 81 7.74 -7.38 -18.24
N PHE A 82 6.98 -6.29 -18.36
CA PHE A 82 7.39 -4.89 -18.30
C PHE A 82 6.51 -4.15 -17.30
N PHE A 83 6.97 -3.06 -16.69
CA PHE A 83 6.13 -2.25 -15.82
C PHE A 83 5.03 -1.55 -16.62
N ASP A 84 3.78 -1.71 -16.18
CA ASP A 84 2.59 -1.09 -16.76
C ASP A 84 1.57 -0.87 -15.63
N PRO A 85 1.32 0.38 -15.19
CA PRO A 85 0.42 0.65 -14.08
C PRO A 85 -1.05 0.38 -14.41
N HIS A 86 -1.38 0.12 -15.69
CA HIS A 86 -2.69 -0.24 -16.18
C HIS A 86 -2.86 -1.76 -16.44
N HIS A 87 -1.87 -2.63 -16.20
CA HIS A 87 -1.99 -4.08 -16.50
C HIS A 87 -3.22 -4.68 -15.74
N ILE A 88 -4.18 -5.20 -16.51
CA ILE A 88 -5.33 -6.02 -16.08
C ILE A 88 -4.96 -7.51 -16.17
N CYS A 89 -4.79 -8.19 -15.03
CA CYS A 89 -4.32 -9.60 -15.01
C CYS A 89 -5.41 -10.63 -15.38
N ASN A 90 -6.67 -10.18 -15.43
CA ASN A 90 -7.85 -11.02 -15.48
C ASN A 90 -8.60 -10.80 -16.80
N HIS A 91 -8.58 -11.78 -17.71
CA HIS A 91 -9.24 -11.66 -19.02
C HIS A 91 -10.77 -11.45 -18.96
N SER A 92 -11.42 -11.71 -17.80
CA SER A 92 -12.84 -11.38 -17.60
C SER A 92 -13.10 -9.93 -17.18
N ASP A 93 -12.07 -9.17 -16.79
CA ASP A 93 -12.18 -7.78 -16.30
C ASP A 93 -12.05 -6.77 -17.43
N GLN A 94 -13.04 -6.75 -18.33
CA GLN A 94 -13.05 -5.93 -19.54
C GLN A 94 -13.08 -4.41 -19.25
N GLU A 95 -13.44 -3.99 -18.03
CA GLU A 95 -13.49 -2.59 -17.59
C GLU A 95 -12.22 -2.16 -16.82
N GLY A 96 -11.30 -3.09 -16.55
CA GLY A 96 -10.08 -2.82 -15.77
C GLY A 96 -10.32 -2.47 -14.29
N ARG A 97 -11.43 -2.95 -13.72
CA ARG A 97 -11.83 -2.71 -12.32
C ARG A 97 -10.76 -3.13 -11.32
N TYR A 98 -9.96 -4.14 -11.65
CA TYR A 98 -8.90 -4.70 -10.82
C TYR A 98 -7.49 -4.51 -11.45
N ALA A 99 -7.35 -3.56 -12.39
CA ALA A 99 -6.05 -3.13 -12.91
C ALA A 99 -5.11 -2.69 -11.77
N TYR A 100 -3.79 -2.81 -11.98
CA TYR A 100 -2.78 -2.53 -10.96
C TYR A 100 -3.00 -1.19 -10.21
N ASN A 101 -3.24 -0.10 -10.94
CA ASN A 101 -3.49 1.22 -10.36
C ASN A 101 -4.84 1.35 -9.61
N GLN A 102 -5.83 0.48 -9.87
CA GLN A 102 -7.14 0.50 -9.20
C GLN A 102 -7.20 -0.32 -7.90
N GLN A 103 -6.23 -1.20 -7.63
CA GLN A 103 -6.25 -2.07 -6.44
C GLN A 103 -6.40 -1.29 -5.10
N PRO A 104 -5.74 -0.14 -4.87
CA PRO A 104 -5.99 0.68 -3.67
C PRO A 104 -7.45 1.16 -3.56
N ASN A 105 -8.04 1.62 -4.67
CA ASN A 105 -9.43 2.09 -4.73
C ASN A 105 -10.40 0.94 -4.44
N MET A 106 -10.15 -0.26 -4.99
CA MET A 106 -11.00 -1.43 -4.78
C MET A 106 -10.97 -1.96 -3.34
N ILE A 107 -9.86 -1.80 -2.63
CA ILE A 107 -9.73 -2.22 -1.22
C ILE A 107 -10.33 -1.16 -0.28
N LEU A 108 -10.24 0.13 -0.63
CA LEU A 108 -11.01 1.18 0.03
C LEU A 108 -12.53 0.97 -0.16
N TYR A 109 -12.97 0.55 -1.35
CA TYR A 109 -14.36 0.14 -1.61
C TYR A 109 -14.78 -1.08 -0.78
N ALA A 110 -13.96 -2.14 -0.73
CA ALA A 110 -14.24 -3.33 0.08
C ALA A 110 -14.30 -3.02 1.58
N ARG A 111 -13.42 -2.13 2.08
CA ARG A 111 -13.44 -1.63 3.46
C ARG A 111 -14.72 -0.85 3.77
N ARG A 112 -15.17 0.02 2.87
CA ARG A 112 -16.46 0.74 3.00
C ARG A 112 -17.64 -0.23 3.06
N ALA A 113 -17.70 -1.21 2.16
CA ALA A 113 -18.77 -2.22 2.17
C ALA A 113 -18.77 -3.10 3.44
N LEU A 114 -17.59 -3.46 3.97
CA LEU A 114 -17.47 -4.14 5.27
C LEU A 114 -17.94 -3.24 6.43
N LEU A 115 -17.57 -1.96 6.42
CA LEU A 115 -18.05 -0.99 7.40
C LEU A 115 -19.57 -0.84 7.32
N ASP A 116 -20.16 -0.70 6.14
CA ASP A 116 -21.61 -0.56 5.96
C ASP A 116 -22.39 -1.78 6.50
N ALA A 117 -21.80 -2.98 6.45
CA ALA A 117 -22.36 -4.16 7.11
C ALA A 117 -22.25 -4.11 8.65
N LEU A 118 -21.18 -3.52 9.20
CA LEU A 118 -20.90 -3.42 10.64
C LEU A 118 -21.49 -2.16 11.31
N THR A 119 -21.87 -1.12 10.57
CA THR A 119 -22.39 0.14 11.15
C THR A 119 -23.64 -0.01 12.02
N PRO A 120 -24.60 -0.93 11.78
CA PRO A 120 -25.69 -1.20 12.73
C PRO A 120 -25.18 -1.67 14.10
N LEU A 121 -24.17 -2.55 14.10
CA LEU A 121 -23.57 -3.14 15.30
C LEU A 121 -22.78 -2.09 16.10
N ILE A 122 -22.02 -1.26 15.40
CA ILE A 122 -21.25 -0.14 15.99
C ILE A 122 -22.21 0.87 16.63
N GLY A 123 -23.24 1.31 15.90
CA GLY A 123 -24.24 2.25 16.42
C GLY A 123 -25.05 1.70 17.61
N ALA A 124 -25.39 0.41 17.59
CA ALA A 124 -26.01 -0.25 18.72
C ALA A 124 -25.08 -0.29 19.95
N GLY A 125 -23.80 -0.59 19.77
CA GLY A 125 -22.79 -0.55 20.83
C GLY A 125 -22.69 0.84 21.48
N ILE A 126 -22.62 1.90 20.68
CA ILE A 126 -22.61 3.30 21.17
C ILE A 126 -23.88 3.60 21.98
N ALA A 127 -25.07 3.28 21.43
CA ALA A 127 -26.34 3.51 22.11
C ALA A 127 -26.49 2.72 23.42
N LEU A 128 -25.93 1.51 23.48
CA LEU A 128 -25.92 0.64 24.67
C LEU A 128 -24.75 0.90 25.62
N ARG A 129 -24.04 2.03 25.47
CA ARG A 129 -22.90 2.46 26.30
C ARG A 129 -21.75 1.45 26.31
N ASN A 130 -21.35 1.00 25.13
CA ASN A 130 -20.26 0.07 24.86
C ASN A 130 -20.40 -1.31 25.52
N LYS A 131 -21.62 -1.69 25.94
CA LYS A 131 -21.94 -3.07 26.30
C LYS A 131 -22.05 -3.91 25.02
N GLY A 132 -21.29 -4.99 24.95
CA GLY A 132 -21.32 -5.91 23.81
C GLY A 132 -22.73 -6.44 23.57
N VAL A 133 -23.20 -6.34 22.32
CA VAL A 133 -24.55 -6.77 21.95
C VAL A 133 -24.72 -8.28 22.18
N GLN A 134 -25.92 -8.69 22.57
CA GLN A 134 -26.24 -10.10 22.81
C GLN A 134 -26.78 -10.76 21.54
N ARG A 135 -26.83 -12.10 21.51
CA ARG A 135 -27.55 -12.82 20.44
C ARG A 135 -29.01 -12.35 20.44
N GLY A 136 -29.53 -11.99 19.27
CA GLY A 136 -30.89 -11.48 19.09
C GLY A 136 -31.07 -9.98 19.36
N TRP A 137 -29.98 -9.20 19.44
CA TRP A 137 -30.00 -7.75 19.73
C TRP A 137 -30.84 -6.90 18.75
N ALA A 138 -31.12 -7.39 17.55
CA ALA A 138 -31.91 -6.71 16.53
C ALA A 138 -33.36 -7.25 16.41
N ASP A 139 -33.68 -8.39 17.02
CA ASP A 139 -34.89 -9.18 16.73
C ASP A 139 -36.21 -8.46 17.05
N ASN A 140 -36.15 -7.43 17.90
CA ASN A 140 -37.29 -6.60 18.30
C ASN A 140 -37.02 -5.09 18.07
N VAL A 141 -36.11 -4.75 17.16
CA VAL A 141 -35.68 -3.37 16.87
C VAL A 141 -36.28 -2.91 15.54
N SER A 142 -36.86 -1.69 15.51
CA SER A 142 -37.42 -1.13 14.29
C SER A 142 -36.35 -0.74 13.26
N ASP A 143 -36.67 -0.83 11.96
CA ASP A 143 -35.78 -0.43 10.86
C ASP A 143 -35.33 1.04 10.98
N GLU A 144 -36.17 1.92 11.52
CA GLU A 144 -35.78 3.29 11.85
C GLU A 144 -34.63 3.36 12.86
N THR A 145 -34.65 2.48 13.87
CA THR A 145 -33.64 2.43 14.93
C THR A 145 -32.35 1.80 14.41
N ILE A 146 -32.45 0.75 13.60
CA ILE A 146 -31.32 0.20 12.83
C ILE A 146 -30.71 1.27 11.92
N SER A 147 -31.53 2.10 11.27
CA SER A 147 -31.07 3.20 10.41
C SER A 147 -30.40 4.33 11.20
N LYS A 148 -30.95 4.70 12.37
CA LYS A 148 -30.32 5.64 13.31
C LYS A 148 -28.97 5.11 13.80
N TRP A 149 -28.85 3.80 14.07
CA TRP A 149 -27.59 3.16 14.43
C TRP A 149 -26.58 3.11 13.27
N ARG A 150 -27.01 2.78 12.04
CA ARG A 150 -26.15 2.90 10.83
C ARG A 150 -25.55 4.30 10.71
N ALA A 151 -26.38 5.33 10.78
CA ALA A 151 -25.93 6.72 10.69
C ALA A 151 -24.96 7.10 11.83
N ALA A 152 -25.21 6.64 13.06
CA ALA A 152 -24.29 6.84 14.18
C ALA A 152 -22.94 6.13 13.98
N GLY A 153 -22.94 4.87 13.53
CA GLY A 153 -21.72 4.11 13.25
C GLY A 153 -20.88 4.71 12.12
N ILE A 154 -21.52 5.16 11.03
CA ILE A 154 -20.84 5.83 9.92
C ILE A 154 -20.20 7.14 10.41
N LYS A 155 -20.92 7.93 11.21
CA LYS A 155 -20.42 9.18 11.79
C LYS A 155 -19.22 8.96 12.72
N GLU A 156 -19.21 7.88 13.49
CA GLU A 156 -18.16 7.61 14.48
C GLU A 156 -16.83 7.19 13.84
N VAL A 157 -16.85 6.27 12.86
CA VAL A 157 -15.61 5.65 12.34
C VAL A 157 -15.36 5.82 10.83
N GLY A 158 -16.32 6.35 10.06
CA GLY A 158 -16.22 6.37 8.59
C GLY A 158 -15.09 7.24 8.04
N SER A 159 -14.90 8.44 8.60
CA SER A 159 -13.77 9.34 8.24
C SER A 159 -12.43 8.73 8.64
N THR A 160 -12.29 8.28 9.88
CA THR A 160 -11.08 7.67 10.42
C THR A 160 -10.67 6.42 9.64
N MET A 161 -11.63 5.56 9.27
CA MET A 161 -11.35 4.37 8.46
C MET A 161 -10.79 4.73 7.07
N ASN A 162 -11.37 5.73 6.39
CA ASN A 162 -10.83 6.21 5.11
C ASN A 162 -9.41 6.76 5.30
N GLN A 163 -9.23 7.70 6.24
CA GLN A 163 -7.95 8.36 6.50
C GLN A 163 -6.83 7.37 6.86
N VAL A 164 -7.10 6.36 7.70
CA VAL A 164 -6.11 5.33 8.05
C VAL A 164 -5.84 4.39 6.87
N THR A 165 -6.86 4.04 6.07
CA THR A 165 -6.65 3.26 4.84
C THR A 165 -5.72 3.97 3.87
N GLU A 166 -5.99 5.24 3.60
CA GLU A 166 -5.27 6.07 2.63
C GLU A 166 -3.84 6.36 3.12
N SER A 167 -3.66 6.76 4.39
CA SER A 167 -2.35 7.08 4.96
C SER A 167 -1.44 5.87 5.14
N THR A 168 -1.94 4.72 5.61
CA THR A 168 -1.11 3.49 5.67
C THR A 168 -0.79 2.98 4.26
N CYS A 169 -1.72 3.07 3.31
CA CYS A 169 -1.47 2.66 1.93
C CYS A 169 -0.34 3.48 1.28
N ALA A 170 -0.33 4.80 1.47
CA ALA A 170 0.72 5.68 0.97
C ALA A 170 2.06 5.47 1.71
N SER A 171 2.04 5.36 3.04
CA SER A 171 3.23 5.15 3.87
C SER A 171 3.95 3.84 3.52
N GLU A 172 3.22 2.72 3.48
CA GLU A 172 3.80 1.41 3.16
C GLU A 172 4.26 1.33 1.69
N TYR A 173 3.67 2.11 0.77
CA TYR A 173 4.15 2.21 -0.63
C TYR A 173 5.54 2.86 -0.67
N GLY A 174 5.67 4.01 -0.03
CA GLY A 174 6.95 4.69 0.15
C GLY A 174 7.96 3.74 0.78
N ILE A 175 7.63 3.13 1.92
CA ILE A 175 8.53 2.19 2.63
C ILE A 175 8.97 1.01 1.73
N ALA A 176 8.09 0.48 0.87
CA ALA A 176 8.45 -0.57 -0.08
C ALA A 176 9.48 -0.08 -1.13
N LEU A 177 9.30 1.13 -1.66
CA LEU A 177 10.17 1.74 -2.67
C LEU A 177 11.53 2.19 -2.10
N HIS A 178 11.56 2.84 -0.94
CA HIS A 178 12.81 3.18 -0.22
C HIS A 178 13.66 1.92 0.00
N ARG A 179 13.03 0.84 0.48
CA ARG A 179 13.70 -0.46 0.68
C ARG A 179 14.13 -1.11 -0.64
N GLY A 180 13.44 -0.86 -1.75
CA GLY A 180 13.80 -1.31 -3.09
C GLY A 180 15.05 -0.60 -3.65
N LEU A 181 15.21 0.70 -3.35
CA LEU A 181 16.36 1.51 -3.71
C LEU A 181 17.41 1.64 -2.58
N ALA A 182 17.30 0.81 -1.52
CA ALA A 182 18.17 0.82 -0.35
C ALA A 182 18.36 2.18 0.36
N LEU A 183 17.44 3.14 0.14
CA LEU A 183 17.36 4.40 0.89
C LEU A 183 16.95 4.09 2.33
N ARG A 184 17.67 4.68 3.29
CA ARG A 184 17.57 4.38 4.73
C ARG A 184 16.61 5.30 5.44
N HIS A 185 16.56 6.56 5.03
CA HIS A 185 15.76 7.61 5.62
C HIS A 185 14.59 7.95 4.69
N VAL A 186 13.43 8.27 5.27
CA VAL A 186 12.23 8.63 4.49
C VAL A 186 12.23 10.14 4.24
N ASP A 187 12.29 10.55 2.98
CA ASP A 187 12.14 11.97 2.60
C ASP A 187 10.85 12.16 1.76
N PRO A 188 9.96 13.10 2.10
CA PRO A 188 8.75 13.37 1.31
C PRO A 188 9.02 13.77 -0.15
N SER A 189 10.22 14.29 -0.46
CA SER A 189 10.62 14.65 -1.82
C SER A 189 10.99 13.44 -2.68
N ASP A 190 11.23 12.26 -2.11
CA ASP A 190 11.58 11.05 -2.86
C ASP A 190 10.46 10.60 -3.81
N GLN A 191 9.19 10.80 -3.42
CA GLN A 191 8.05 10.44 -4.27
C GLN A 191 8.06 11.19 -5.62
N PRO A 192 8.10 12.53 -5.67
CA PRO A 192 8.15 13.26 -6.95
C PRO A 192 9.53 13.28 -7.63
N THR A 193 10.65 13.10 -6.90
CA THR A 193 12.01 13.26 -7.49
C THR A 193 12.72 11.94 -7.83
N ILE A 194 12.45 10.86 -7.10
CA ILE A 194 13.11 9.55 -7.29
C ILE A 194 12.10 8.52 -7.79
N PHE A 195 10.99 8.32 -7.08
CA PHE A 195 10.09 7.19 -7.32
C PHE A 195 9.21 7.37 -8.55
N GLN A 196 8.51 8.50 -8.67
CA GLN A 196 7.64 8.72 -9.84
C GLN A 196 8.44 8.74 -11.15
N PRO A 197 9.57 9.47 -11.28
CA PRO A 197 10.36 9.44 -12.51
C PRO A 197 10.94 8.05 -12.84
N LEU A 198 11.30 7.24 -11.84
CA LEU A 198 11.72 5.85 -12.07
C LEU A 198 10.59 5.01 -12.68
N LEU A 199 9.38 5.10 -12.11
CA LEU A 199 8.21 4.35 -12.59
C LEU A 199 7.77 4.83 -13.98
N ASP A 200 7.80 6.15 -14.22
CA ASP A 200 7.49 6.76 -15.51
C ASP A 200 8.48 6.30 -16.59
N MET A 201 9.79 6.29 -16.31
CA MET A 201 10.79 5.72 -17.22
C MET A 201 10.52 4.24 -17.51
N MET A 202 10.16 3.46 -16.48
CA MET A 202 9.93 2.01 -16.63
C MET A 202 8.67 1.70 -17.46
N GLU A 203 7.62 2.53 -17.38
CA GLU A 203 6.43 2.44 -18.24
C GLU A 203 6.73 2.88 -19.68
N ASN A 204 7.36 4.05 -19.84
CA ASN A 204 7.71 4.63 -21.15
C ASN A 204 8.62 3.70 -21.98
N HIS A 205 9.64 3.13 -21.34
CA HIS A 205 10.68 2.31 -21.98
C HIS A 205 10.45 0.80 -21.86
N ARG A 206 9.26 0.39 -21.39
CA ARG A 206 8.84 -1.03 -21.24
C ARG A 206 9.83 -1.86 -20.40
N LEU A 207 10.41 -1.29 -19.34
CA LEU A 207 11.41 -1.98 -18.53
C LEU A 207 10.76 -2.95 -17.53
N GLY A 208 11.30 -4.16 -17.41
CA GLY A 208 10.81 -5.14 -16.43
C GLY A 208 10.97 -4.65 -14.99
N PHE A 209 9.89 -4.73 -14.19
CA PHE A 209 9.84 -4.14 -12.85
C PHE A 209 10.92 -4.73 -11.93
N HIS A 210 10.84 -6.03 -11.65
CA HIS A 210 11.84 -6.74 -10.83
C HIS A 210 13.27 -6.65 -11.37
N VAL A 211 13.48 -6.72 -12.69
CA VAL A 211 14.85 -6.72 -13.26
C VAL A 211 15.52 -5.35 -13.15
N THR A 212 14.77 -4.25 -13.23
CA THR A 212 15.29 -2.88 -13.03
C THR A 212 15.79 -2.69 -11.60
N PHE A 213 14.95 -2.99 -10.59
CA PHE A 213 15.37 -2.95 -9.19
C PHE A 213 16.55 -3.92 -8.90
N ARG A 214 16.56 -5.10 -9.53
CA ARG A 214 17.66 -6.07 -9.38
C ARG A 214 18.99 -5.55 -9.94
N LYS A 215 18.98 -4.81 -11.05
CA LYS A 215 20.17 -4.17 -11.64
C LYS A 215 20.61 -2.94 -10.82
N LEU A 216 19.67 -2.11 -10.37
CA LEU A 216 19.96 -0.97 -9.48
C LEU A 216 20.64 -1.37 -8.16
N ALA A 217 20.40 -2.57 -7.63
CA ALA A 217 21.13 -3.09 -6.47
C ALA A 217 22.65 -3.23 -6.67
N PHE A 218 23.14 -3.23 -7.93
CA PHE A 218 24.56 -3.22 -8.28
C PHE A 218 25.13 -1.82 -8.57
N PHE A 219 24.30 -0.78 -8.68
CA PHE A 219 24.76 0.61 -8.86
C PHE A 219 25.68 1.06 -7.70
N ARG A 220 26.75 1.78 -8.01
CA ARG A 220 27.68 2.34 -7.01
C ARG A 220 28.09 3.75 -7.45
N LEU A 221 28.12 4.70 -6.52
CA LEU A 221 28.47 6.10 -6.77
C LEU A 221 29.80 6.27 -7.55
N ARG A 222 30.78 5.39 -7.34
CA ARG A 222 32.08 5.37 -8.05
C ARG A 222 31.96 5.23 -9.58
N ILE A 223 30.88 4.60 -10.07
CA ILE A 223 30.61 4.41 -11.50
C ILE A 223 30.27 5.78 -12.11
N LEU A 224 29.30 6.48 -11.51
CA LEU A 224 28.86 7.81 -11.93
C LEU A 224 29.99 8.86 -11.81
N ARG A 225 30.74 8.82 -10.71
CA ARG A 225 31.85 9.75 -10.43
C ARG A 225 33.11 9.52 -11.27
N GLY A 226 33.15 8.46 -12.08
CA GLY A 226 34.32 8.12 -12.89
C GLY A 226 35.57 7.77 -12.08
N GLU A 227 35.43 7.26 -10.84
CA GLU A 227 36.53 6.88 -9.94
C GLU A 227 37.21 5.54 -10.37
N VAL A 228 37.29 5.30 -11.69
CA VAL A 228 37.80 4.09 -12.36
C VAL A 228 38.44 4.52 -13.69
N ASP A 229 39.55 3.90 -14.11
CA ASP A 229 40.28 4.25 -15.34
C ASP A 229 39.45 4.13 -16.65
N SER A 230 38.24 3.55 -16.58
CA SER A 230 37.26 3.46 -17.67
C SER A 230 35.88 4.03 -17.29
N GLY A 231 35.85 5.08 -16.45
CA GLY A 231 34.64 5.62 -15.80
C GLY A 231 33.42 5.82 -16.70
N ALA A 232 33.56 6.57 -17.80
CA ALA A 232 32.46 6.80 -18.75
C ALA A 232 31.91 5.48 -19.32
N THR A 233 32.80 4.60 -19.80
CA THR A 233 32.45 3.28 -20.33
C THR A 233 31.79 2.36 -19.30
N ALA A 234 32.10 2.53 -18.01
CA ALA A 234 31.44 1.79 -16.94
C ALA A 234 30.00 2.27 -16.67
N LEU A 235 29.74 3.57 -16.81
CA LEU A 235 28.40 4.15 -16.71
C LEU A 235 27.54 3.82 -17.95
N GLU A 236 28.11 3.98 -19.15
CA GLU A 236 27.52 3.56 -20.43
C GLU A 236 27.15 2.08 -20.41
N GLY A 237 28.06 1.21 -19.95
CA GLY A 237 27.82 -0.22 -19.79
C GLY A 237 26.70 -0.54 -18.79
N PHE A 238 26.63 0.16 -17.66
CA PHE A 238 25.56 -0.03 -16.67
C PHE A 238 24.18 0.42 -17.18
N ILE A 239 24.12 1.51 -17.96
CA ILE A 239 22.87 1.94 -18.61
C ILE A 239 22.48 0.96 -19.72
N ALA A 240 23.44 0.50 -20.54
CA ALA A 240 23.18 -0.55 -21.53
C ALA A 240 22.68 -1.86 -20.88
N GLU A 241 23.20 -2.23 -19.71
CA GLU A 241 22.64 -3.33 -18.91
C GLU A 241 21.20 -3.04 -18.48
N LEU A 242 20.89 -1.87 -17.92
CA LEU A 242 19.52 -1.48 -17.53
C LEU A 242 18.54 -1.57 -18.72
N LEU A 243 18.90 -0.96 -19.84
CA LEU A 243 18.11 -0.95 -21.07
C LEU A 243 17.91 -2.34 -21.67
N GLY A 244 18.93 -3.22 -21.62
CA GLY A 244 18.82 -4.65 -21.91
C GLY A 244 17.95 -5.45 -20.92
N GLY A 245 17.11 -4.78 -20.11
CA GLY A 245 16.03 -5.36 -19.30
C GLY A 245 14.63 -5.22 -19.90
N THR A 246 14.48 -4.58 -21.07
CA THR A 246 13.19 -4.55 -21.79
C THR A 246 12.91 -5.89 -22.50
N PRO A 247 11.67 -6.40 -22.49
CA PRO A 247 11.25 -7.52 -23.32
C PRO A 247 10.78 -7.09 -24.73
N GLU A 248 10.67 -5.78 -24.99
CA GLU A 248 10.23 -5.18 -26.26
C GLU A 248 11.32 -4.24 -26.83
N PRO A 249 12.55 -4.73 -27.13
CA PRO A 249 13.69 -3.90 -27.50
C PRO A 249 13.49 -3.11 -28.80
N GLU A 250 12.67 -3.62 -29.73
CA GLU A 250 12.26 -2.92 -30.95
C GLU A 250 11.36 -1.69 -30.72
N ARG A 251 10.90 -1.47 -29.49
CA ARG A 251 10.09 -0.31 -29.08
C ARG A 251 10.84 0.68 -28.19
N LEU A 252 12.09 0.39 -27.84
CA LEU A 252 12.92 1.21 -26.96
C LEU A 252 13.60 2.37 -27.72
N ASP A 253 13.30 3.61 -27.34
CA ASP A 253 14.13 4.76 -27.70
C ASP A 253 15.38 4.78 -26.83
N ALA A 254 16.40 4.03 -27.23
CA ALA A 254 17.63 3.88 -26.44
C ALA A 254 18.42 5.19 -26.26
N GLY A 255 18.23 6.18 -27.14
CA GLY A 255 18.84 7.51 -27.01
C GLY A 255 18.19 8.27 -25.86
N ARG A 256 16.88 8.51 -25.97
CA ARG A 256 16.10 9.21 -24.93
C ARG A 256 16.15 8.47 -23.59
N ALA A 257 16.08 7.14 -23.58
CA ALA A 257 16.16 6.35 -22.36
C ALA A 257 17.52 6.49 -21.67
N THR A 258 18.62 6.66 -22.44
CA THR A 258 19.95 6.93 -21.86
C THR A 258 20.01 8.32 -21.22
N GLU A 259 19.45 9.35 -21.87
CA GLU A 259 19.37 10.70 -21.31
C GLU A 259 18.56 10.75 -20.01
N GLU A 260 17.39 10.11 -19.98
CA GLU A 260 16.54 10.03 -18.79
C GLU A 260 17.21 9.22 -17.66
N TRP A 261 17.88 8.09 -17.97
CA TRP A 261 18.64 7.33 -16.98
C TRP A 261 19.83 8.10 -16.39
N LEU A 262 20.56 8.88 -17.18
CA LEU A 262 21.66 9.71 -16.68
C LEU A 262 21.14 10.73 -15.65
N ALA A 263 20.12 11.52 -16.02
CA ALA A 263 19.53 12.53 -15.15
C ALA A 263 18.93 11.93 -13.87
N TRP A 264 18.32 10.74 -13.97
CA TRP A 264 17.82 10.02 -12.80
C TRP A 264 18.94 9.50 -11.89
N LEU A 265 20.00 8.92 -12.47
CA LEU A 265 21.14 8.40 -11.70
C LEU A 265 21.92 9.51 -10.98
N ASP A 266 22.04 10.70 -11.57
CA ASP A 266 22.57 11.90 -10.89
C ASP A 266 21.71 12.29 -9.67
N THR A 267 20.39 12.38 -9.87
CA THR A 267 19.44 12.75 -8.81
C THR A 267 19.44 11.73 -7.67
N TYR A 268 19.43 10.44 -8.00
CA TYR A 268 19.51 9.31 -7.06
C TYR A 268 20.87 9.25 -6.35
N ALA A 269 21.98 9.53 -7.04
CA ALA A 269 23.30 9.60 -6.42
C ALA A 269 23.40 10.73 -5.39
N ALA A 270 22.89 11.92 -5.72
CA ALA A 270 22.80 13.04 -4.77
C ALA A 270 21.94 12.68 -3.54
N ARG A 271 20.84 11.95 -3.74
CA ARG A 271 19.96 11.48 -2.66
C ARG A 271 20.56 10.35 -1.79
N ILE A 272 21.49 9.55 -2.33
CA ILE A 272 22.30 8.61 -1.54
C ILE A 272 23.39 9.37 -0.75
N ASP A 273 24.00 10.40 -1.33
CA ASP A 273 25.02 11.20 -0.66
C ASP A 273 24.43 12.03 0.50
N SER A 274 23.18 12.52 0.41
CA SER A 274 22.54 13.24 1.52
C SER A 274 22.29 12.39 2.77
N GLU A 275 22.09 11.07 2.65
CA GLU A 275 21.94 10.16 3.79
C GLU A 275 23.19 10.09 4.68
N LYS A 276 24.35 10.51 4.16
CA LYS A 276 25.60 10.58 4.94
C LYS A 276 25.61 11.81 5.85
N THR A 277 25.00 12.91 5.41
CA THR A 277 24.91 14.18 6.15
C THR A 277 23.71 14.25 7.09
N SER A 278 22.69 13.42 6.91
CA SER A 278 21.52 13.33 7.81
C SER A 278 21.74 12.38 9.01
N GLY A 279 22.98 11.98 9.27
CA GLY A 279 23.37 11.01 10.32
C GLY A 279 24.26 11.57 11.43
N GLU A 280 24.50 12.89 11.46
CA GLU A 280 25.17 13.65 12.53
C GLU A 280 24.17 14.46 13.37
#